data_AF-A0A7J6EE39-F1
#
_entry.id   AF-A0A7J6EE39-F1
#
_cell.length_a   1.000
_cell.length_b   1.000
_cell.length_c   1.000
_cell.angle_alpha   90.00
_cell.angle_beta   90.00
_cell.angle_gamma   90.00
#
_symmetry.space_group_name_H-M   'P 1'
#
loop_
_entity.id
_entity.type
_entity.pdbx_description
1 polymer ?
#
loop_
_entity_poly.entity_id
_entity_poly.type
_entity_poly.pdbx_seq_one_letter_code
_entity_poly.pdbx_strand_id
1 'polypeptide(L)'
;MKKERKRKMKGRISRIGSYAISSAIRDQQHLQQPCITCTTFNILAPIYKRLNHEDPSCRERLLTAVHKDFFRVLNSRELHFNDCGDRVAQLLHVELASPISQCRNNDPITNQEILIVNTHLLFPHDSSLCLVRLHQVYKILQCVESYQKENNLNSMPIILCGDWNGSKRGHVYKFLRSLGFVSSYDTAHQYDDADAHKWVSHRNHRGNICGVDFIWLLNPNSYRKFLRTSWTEAVFGMFKYLLRRASMTEHDAFSFLKADINSDCINYAATDLEPCSIRATR
;
A
#
# COMPACT_ATOMS: atom_id res chain seq x y z
N MET A 1 -21.30 17.45 -61.14
CA MET A 1 -21.67 16.48 -60.09
C MET A 1 -20.40 15.87 -59.50
N LYS A 2 -19.97 16.33 -58.32
CA LYS A 2 -18.72 15.93 -57.67
C LYS A 2 -18.91 14.64 -56.85
N LYS A 3 -18.06 13.64 -57.09
CA LYS A 3 -17.97 12.38 -56.34
C LYS A 3 -17.31 12.63 -54.98
N GLU A 4 -18.02 12.33 -53.90
CA GLU A 4 -17.49 12.42 -52.54
C GLU A 4 -16.83 11.08 -52.14
N ARG A 5 -15.53 11.13 -51.81
CA ARG A 5 -14.72 9.99 -51.38
C ARG A 5 -14.86 9.82 -49.86
N LYS A 6 -15.48 8.72 -49.40
CA LYS A 6 -15.45 8.30 -47.99
C LYS A 6 -14.02 7.90 -47.57
N ARG A 7 -13.42 8.67 -46.65
CA ARG A 7 -12.15 8.33 -45.98
C ARG A 7 -12.39 7.18 -44.97
N LYS A 8 -11.73 6.03 -45.19
CA LYS A 8 -11.59 4.97 -44.18
C LYS A 8 -10.53 5.39 -43.14
N MET A 9 -10.95 5.69 -41.92
CA MET A 9 -10.02 5.78 -40.78
C MET A 9 -9.72 4.37 -40.27
N LYS A 10 -8.44 3.99 -40.33
CA LYS A 10 -7.89 2.75 -39.76
C LYS A 10 -7.77 2.98 -38.24
N GLY A 11 -8.76 2.51 -37.47
CA GLY A 11 -8.67 2.48 -36.01
C GLY A 11 -7.59 1.50 -35.57
N ARG A 12 -6.53 1.99 -34.92
CA ARG A 12 -5.56 1.15 -34.20
C ARG A 12 -6.24 0.59 -32.95
N ILE A 13 -6.39 -0.72 -32.90
CA ILE A 13 -6.78 -1.46 -31.70
C ILE A 13 -5.60 -1.37 -30.72
N SER A 14 -5.74 -0.55 -29.68
CA SER A 14 -4.83 -0.61 -28.53
C SER A 14 -5.30 -1.76 -27.64
N ARG A 15 -4.51 -2.85 -27.60
CA ARG A 15 -4.69 -3.95 -26.65
C ARG A 15 -4.30 -3.45 -25.26
N ILE A 16 -5.26 -2.94 -24.51
CA ILE A 16 -5.10 -2.73 -23.08
C ILE A 16 -5.29 -4.11 -22.43
N GLY A 17 -4.25 -4.58 -21.74
CA GLY A 17 -4.26 -5.84 -21.02
C GLY A 17 -5.43 -5.89 -20.05
N SER A 18 -6.20 -6.97 -20.12
CA SER A 18 -7.34 -7.24 -19.25
C SER A 18 -6.86 -7.42 -17.81
N TYR A 19 -6.88 -6.33 -17.05
CA TYR A 19 -6.95 -6.37 -15.60
C TYR A 19 -8.28 -7.06 -15.24
N ALA A 20 -8.22 -8.09 -14.40
CA ALA A 20 -9.40 -8.69 -13.81
C ALA A 20 -10.05 -7.68 -12.86
N ILE A 21 -10.86 -6.79 -13.43
CA ILE A 21 -11.76 -5.92 -12.71
C ILE A 21 -13.01 -6.75 -12.41
N SER A 22 -13.22 -7.10 -11.14
CA SER A 22 -14.54 -7.53 -10.67
C SER A 22 -15.43 -6.29 -10.58
N SER A 23 -15.87 -5.80 -11.73
CA SER A 23 -16.92 -4.78 -11.81
C SER A 23 -18.24 -5.50 -11.93
N ALA A 24 -19.04 -5.42 -10.87
CA ALA A 24 -20.50 -5.49 -10.88
C ALA A 24 -21.12 -6.23 -12.09
N ILE A 25 -21.14 -7.57 -12.04
CA ILE A 25 -22.01 -8.37 -12.92
C ILE A 25 -23.40 -8.34 -12.28
N ARG A 26 -24.28 -7.50 -12.82
CA ARG A 26 -25.72 -7.74 -12.72
C ARG A 26 -26.01 -9.00 -13.55
N ASP A 27 -26.60 -9.98 -12.88
CA ASP A 27 -27.33 -11.13 -13.40
C ASP A 27 -26.64 -12.02 -14.44
N GLN A 28 -25.95 -13.07 -13.98
CA GLN A 28 -26.24 -14.46 -14.37
C GLN A 28 -25.44 -15.48 -13.53
N GLN A 29 -26.17 -16.15 -12.64
CA GLN A 29 -26.02 -17.49 -12.04
C GLN A 29 -24.72 -18.30 -12.33
N HIS A 30 -23.70 -18.09 -11.52
CA HIS A 30 -23.01 -19.12 -10.70
C HIS A 30 -22.11 -18.37 -9.71
N LEU A 31 -22.34 -18.56 -8.41
CA LEU A 31 -21.69 -17.80 -7.33
C LEU A 31 -20.15 -17.87 -7.41
N GLN A 32 -19.51 -16.85 -8.00
CA GLN A 32 -18.13 -16.52 -7.68
C GLN A 32 -18.14 -15.90 -6.28
N GLN A 33 -18.05 -16.76 -5.26
CA GLN A 33 -17.79 -16.30 -3.91
C GLN A 33 -16.46 -15.51 -3.91
N PRO A 34 -16.37 -14.39 -3.18
CA PRO A 34 -15.11 -13.66 -3.06
C PRO A 34 -14.05 -14.61 -2.49
N CYS A 35 -13.01 -14.90 -3.28
CA CYS A 35 -11.97 -15.82 -2.87
C CYS A 35 -11.10 -15.26 -1.75
N ILE A 36 -11.08 -13.94 -1.54
CA ILE A 36 -10.33 -13.27 -0.47
C ILE A 36 -11.21 -12.19 0.16
N THR A 37 -11.35 -12.22 1.48
CA THR A 37 -11.82 -11.08 2.26
C THR A 37 -10.75 -10.72 3.28
N CYS A 38 -10.39 -9.45 3.32
CA CYS A 38 -9.41 -8.93 4.27
C CYS A 38 -10.12 -7.94 5.18
N THR A 39 -10.17 -8.24 6.47
CA THR A 39 -10.69 -7.31 7.47
C THR A 39 -9.60 -7.08 8.52
N THR A 40 -9.12 -5.85 8.61
CA THR A 40 -8.21 -5.46 9.68
C THR A 40 -9.05 -4.95 10.85
N PHE A 41 -8.87 -5.56 12.02
CA PHE A 41 -9.43 -5.05 13.26
C PHE A 41 -8.31 -4.58 14.17
N ASN A 42 -8.38 -3.32 14.63
CA ASN A 42 -7.61 -2.90 15.78
C ASN A 42 -8.28 -3.46 17.03
N ILE A 43 -7.81 -4.60 17.53
CA ILE A 43 -8.42 -5.28 18.69
C ILE A 43 -8.33 -4.45 19.98
N LEU A 44 -7.53 -3.39 19.98
CA LEU A 44 -7.40 -2.45 21.09
C LEU A 44 -8.40 -1.31 21.01
N ALA A 45 -9.15 -1.19 19.91
CA ALA A 45 -10.12 -0.11 19.75
C ALA A 45 -11.09 -0.10 20.94
N PRO A 46 -11.43 1.08 21.49
CA PRO A 46 -12.27 1.20 22.70
C PRO A 46 -13.66 0.56 22.59
N ILE A 47 -14.08 0.21 21.37
CA ILE A 47 -15.36 -0.45 21.09
C ILE A 47 -15.40 -1.93 21.51
N TYR A 48 -14.24 -2.55 21.81
CA TYR A 48 -14.17 -3.95 22.20
C TYR A 48 -13.98 -4.11 23.71
N LYS A 49 -14.83 -4.93 24.34
CA LYS A 49 -14.69 -5.34 25.75
C LYS A 49 -13.69 -6.49 25.85
N ARG A 50 -12.60 -6.28 26.59
CA ARG A 50 -11.58 -7.31 26.81
C ARG A 50 -12.09 -8.33 27.83
N LEU A 51 -12.13 -9.60 27.45
CA LEU A 51 -12.62 -10.69 28.31
C LEU A 51 -11.50 -11.33 29.15
N ASN A 52 -10.25 -11.25 28.72
CA ASN A 52 -9.08 -11.73 29.46
C ASN A 52 -8.22 -10.55 29.95
N HIS A 53 -7.91 -10.54 31.24
CA HIS A 53 -6.89 -9.68 31.85
C HIS A 53 -5.49 -10.27 31.63
N GLU A 54 -5.08 -10.44 30.36
CA GLU A 54 -3.65 -10.65 30.11
C GLU A 54 -2.87 -9.33 30.25
N ASP A 55 -1.59 -9.48 30.60
CA ASP A 55 -0.65 -8.44 31.00
C ASP A 55 -0.78 -7.15 30.14
N PRO A 56 -0.99 -5.97 30.75
CA PRO A 56 -1.11 -4.68 30.04
C PRO A 56 0.08 -4.28 29.17
N SER A 57 1.18 -5.04 29.19
CA SER A 57 2.36 -4.89 28.36
C SER A 57 2.21 -5.47 26.94
N CYS A 58 1.25 -6.38 26.70
CA CYS A 58 0.97 -6.96 25.38
C CYS A 58 0.10 -5.98 24.55
N ARG A 59 0.67 -4.80 24.27
CA ARG A 59 -0.13 -3.64 23.86
C ARG A 59 -0.56 -3.63 22.41
N GLU A 60 -0.01 -4.45 21.52
CA GLU A 60 -0.43 -4.47 20.11
C GLU A 60 -0.47 -5.87 19.54
N ARG A 61 -1.66 -6.31 19.13
CA ARG A 61 -1.83 -7.57 18.40
C ARG A 61 -2.63 -7.31 17.15
N LEU A 62 -2.20 -7.94 16.06
CA LEU A 62 -2.92 -7.99 14.80
C LEU A 62 -3.59 -9.36 14.69
N LEU A 63 -4.71 -9.40 13.99
CA LEU A 63 -5.35 -10.65 13.59
C LEU A 63 -5.49 -10.67 12.08
N THR A 64 -4.98 -11.74 11.46
CA THR A 64 -5.24 -12.06 10.06
C THR A 64 -5.94 -13.41 10.03
N ALA A 65 -7.15 -13.45 9.47
CA ALA A 65 -7.92 -14.67 9.31
C ALA A 65 -8.09 -14.98 7.82
N VAL A 66 -7.94 -16.25 7.46
CA VAL A 66 -8.17 -16.75 6.10
C VAL A 66 -9.12 -17.93 6.13
N HIS A 67 -9.94 -18.07 5.10
CA HIS A 67 -10.91 -19.15 5.01
C HIS A 67 -10.20 -20.46 4.63
N LYS A 68 -10.22 -21.45 5.52
CA LYS A 68 -9.48 -22.72 5.37
C LYS A 68 -9.83 -23.50 4.10
N ASP A 69 -11.05 -23.36 3.58
CA ASP A 69 -11.48 -24.06 2.37
C ASP A 69 -10.93 -23.42 1.09
N PHE A 70 -10.42 -22.18 1.18
CA PHE A 70 -9.84 -21.43 0.07
C PHE A 70 -8.34 -21.23 0.20
N PHE A 71 -7.81 -21.23 1.42
CA PHE A 71 -6.39 -20.98 1.66
C PHE A 71 -5.78 -22.03 2.58
N ARG A 72 -4.61 -22.52 2.16
CA ARG A 72 -3.67 -23.18 3.04
C ARG A 72 -2.64 -22.17 3.52
N VAL A 73 -2.50 -22.02 4.83
CA VAL A 73 -1.42 -21.21 5.42
C VAL A 73 -0.12 -22.01 5.33
N LEU A 74 0.87 -21.48 4.62
CA LEU A 74 2.20 -22.09 4.48
C LEU A 74 3.14 -21.62 5.60
N ASN A 75 3.07 -20.34 5.98
CA ASN A 75 3.92 -19.77 7.02
C ASN A 75 3.33 -18.47 7.59
N SER A 76 3.80 -18.06 8.77
CA SER A 76 3.54 -16.75 9.37
C SER A 76 4.79 -16.20 10.03
N ARG A 77 5.00 -14.89 9.93
CA ARG A 77 6.11 -14.17 10.55
C ARG A 77 5.62 -12.87 11.17
N GLU A 78 5.93 -12.67 12.44
CA GLU A 78 5.70 -11.40 13.13
C GLU A 78 6.89 -10.46 12.95
N LEU A 79 6.61 -9.16 12.83
CA LEU A 79 7.59 -8.09 12.75
C LEU A 79 7.29 -7.11 13.88
N HIS A 80 8.33 -6.78 14.66
CA HIS A 80 8.24 -5.81 15.73
C HIS A 80 9.07 -4.57 15.40
N PHE A 81 8.46 -3.39 15.52
CA PHE A 81 9.12 -2.10 15.32
C PHE A 81 9.54 -1.48 16.66
N ASN A 82 10.23 -2.26 17.49
CA ASN A 82 10.65 -1.87 18.85
C ASN A 82 11.53 -0.61 18.85
N ASP A 83 12.27 -0.39 17.76
CA ASP A 83 13.14 0.75 17.54
C ASP A 83 12.48 1.87 16.71
N CYS A 84 11.20 1.73 16.35
CA CYS A 84 10.50 2.64 15.45
C CYS A 84 8.99 2.66 15.73
N GLY A 85 8.59 3.36 16.81
CA GLY A 85 7.19 3.65 17.12
C GLY A 85 6.42 2.55 17.86
N ASP A 86 7.09 1.47 18.28
CA ASP A 86 6.53 0.38 19.10
C ASP A 86 5.25 -0.22 18.49
N ARG A 87 5.34 -0.53 17.19
CA ARG A 87 4.25 -1.11 16.39
C ARG A 87 4.56 -2.52 15.95
N VAL A 88 3.57 -3.22 15.43
CA VAL A 88 3.72 -4.56 14.86
C VAL A 88 3.21 -4.67 13.42
N ALA A 89 3.74 -5.66 12.70
CA ALA A 89 3.17 -6.16 11.44
C ALA A 89 3.20 -7.70 11.45
N GLN A 90 2.33 -8.31 10.66
CA GLN A 90 2.28 -9.76 10.48
C GLN A 90 2.32 -10.07 9.00
N LEU A 91 3.30 -10.86 8.58
CA LEU A 91 3.37 -11.48 7.26
C LEU A 91 2.75 -12.88 7.34
N LEU A 92 1.84 -13.17 6.42
CA LEU A 92 1.20 -14.46 6.24
C LEU A 92 1.44 -14.93 4.81
N HIS A 93 2.05 -16.11 4.66
CA HIS A 93 2.25 -16.76 3.38
C HIS A 93 1.16 -17.81 3.19
N VAL A 94 0.34 -17.64 2.15
CA VAL A 94 -0.79 -18.52 1.86
C VAL A 94 -0.74 -19.05 0.44
N GLU A 95 -1.34 -20.21 0.26
CA GLU A 95 -1.55 -20.87 -1.03
C GLU A 95 -3.05 -21.05 -1.27
N LEU A 96 -3.50 -20.78 -2.50
CA LEU A 96 -4.88 -21.00 -2.92
C LEU A 96 -5.18 -22.51 -3.02
N ALA A 97 -6.21 -22.97 -2.31
CA ALA A 97 -6.69 -24.36 -2.38
C ALA A 97 -7.43 -24.63 -3.70
N SER A 98 -7.16 -25.78 -4.33
CA SER A 98 -7.81 -26.21 -5.58
C SER A 98 -9.26 -26.61 -5.28
N PRO A 99 -10.24 -25.77 -5.67
CA PRO A 99 -10.81 -25.87 -7.01
C PRO A 99 -10.83 -24.55 -7.81
N ILE A 100 -10.39 -23.42 -7.24
CA ILE A 100 -10.45 -22.09 -7.90
C ILE A 100 -9.44 -21.98 -9.06
N SER A 101 -8.43 -22.86 -9.11
CA SER A 101 -7.43 -22.92 -10.18
C SER A 101 -8.01 -23.26 -11.56
N GLN A 102 -9.27 -23.68 -11.66
CA GLN A 102 -9.94 -24.03 -12.92
C GLN A 102 -10.26 -22.83 -13.82
N CYS A 103 -10.02 -21.59 -13.38
CA CYS A 103 -10.27 -20.39 -14.17
C CYS A 103 -9.18 -20.04 -15.22
N ARG A 104 -8.18 -20.91 -15.45
CA ARG A 104 -7.22 -20.70 -16.55
C ARG A 104 -7.07 -21.96 -17.39
N ASN A 105 -7.33 -21.80 -18.69
CA ASN A 105 -7.15 -22.79 -19.74
C ASN A 105 -5.76 -23.44 -19.67
N ASN A 106 -5.73 -24.78 -19.64
CA ASN A 106 -4.66 -25.72 -20.06
C ASN A 106 -3.19 -25.53 -19.62
N ASP A 107 -2.83 -24.50 -18.84
CA ASP A 107 -1.50 -24.41 -18.24
C ASP A 107 -1.42 -25.32 -17.01
N PRO A 108 -0.30 -26.03 -16.80
CA PRO A 108 -0.13 -26.92 -15.66
C PRO A 108 -0.36 -26.16 -14.36
N ILE A 109 -1.09 -26.82 -13.45
CA ILE A 109 -1.54 -26.33 -12.15
C ILE A 109 -0.33 -25.77 -11.38
N THR A 110 -0.17 -24.45 -11.40
CA THR A 110 0.75 -23.75 -10.51
C THR A 110 -0.06 -23.33 -9.31
N ASN A 111 0.29 -23.87 -8.15
CA ASN A 111 -0.29 -23.44 -6.89
C ASN A 111 -0.04 -21.94 -6.74
N GLN A 112 -1.13 -21.16 -6.65
CA GLN A 112 -1.01 -19.72 -6.56
C GLN A 112 -0.76 -19.32 -5.10
N GLU A 113 0.47 -18.90 -4.84
CA GLU A 113 0.92 -18.39 -3.55
C GLU A 113 0.79 -16.86 -3.47
N ILE A 114 0.47 -16.35 -2.29
CA ILE A 114 0.27 -14.93 -2.02
C ILE A 114 0.92 -14.58 -0.68
N LEU A 115 1.60 -13.44 -0.62
CA LEU A 115 2.04 -12.84 0.63
C LEU A 115 1.04 -11.78 1.09
N ILE A 116 0.51 -11.92 2.29
CA ILE A 116 -0.39 -10.97 2.92
C ILE A 116 0.35 -10.35 4.10
N VAL A 117 0.45 -9.03 4.16
CA VAL A 117 0.99 -8.32 5.32
C VAL A 117 -0.09 -7.45 5.94
N ASN A 118 -0.38 -7.67 7.21
CA ASN A 118 -1.26 -6.82 8.00
C ASN A 118 -0.42 -5.94 8.93
N THR A 119 -0.80 -4.67 9.11
CA THR A 119 -0.11 -3.77 10.04
C THR A 119 -1.04 -2.71 10.63
N HIS A 120 -0.59 -2.06 11.71
CA HIS A 120 -1.19 -0.85 12.24
C HIS A 120 -0.06 0.15 12.55
N LEU A 121 0.11 1.13 11.67
CA LEU A 121 1.22 2.08 11.75
C LEU A 121 1.05 3.08 12.90
N LEU A 122 2.15 3.78 13.23
CA LEU A 122 2.16 4.73 14.33
C LEU A 122 1.11 5.85 14.15
N PHE A 123 0.24 6.00 15.16
CA PHE A 123 -0.77 7.06 15.19
C PHE A 123 -0.16 8.46 14.99
N PRO A 124 -0.75 9.32 14.15
CA PRO A 124 -0.16 10.60 13.76
C PRO A 124 -0.45 11.70 14.80
N HIS A 125 0.19 11.63 15.98
CA HIS A 125 0.08 12.70 16.99
C HIS A 125 0.62 14.05 16.48
N ASP A 126 1.64 14.01 15.63
CA ASP A 126 2.21 15.17 14.93
C ASP A 126 2.66 14.79 13.51
N SER A 127 2.78 15.80 12.65
CA SER A 127 3.24 15.69 11.26
C SER A 127 4.66 15.12 11.12
N SER A 128 5.56 15.34 12.08
CA SER A 128 6.94 14.79 12.07
C SER A 128 6.96 13.25 12.14
N LEU A 129 5.95 12.64 12.80
CA LEU A 129 5.82 11.18 12.90
C LEU A 129 5.53 10.50 11.56
N CYS A 130 5.30 11.28 10.49
CA CYS A 130 5.21 10.73 9.14
C CYS A 130 6.51 10.01 8.72
N LEU A 131 7.68 10.46 9.20
CA LEU A 131 8.95 9.82 8.86
C LEU A 131 9.07 8.45 9.53
N VAL A 132 8.59 8.36 10.78
CA VAL A 132 8.53 7.11 11.54
C VAL A 132 7.62 6.10 10.82
N ARG A 133 6.41 6.53 10.40
CA ARG A 133 5.52 5.67 9.60
C ARG A 133 6.16 5.22 8.30
N LEU A 134 6.82 6.13 7.57
CA LEU A 134 7.52 5.77 6.34
C LEU A 134 8.57 4.69 6.63
N HIS A 135 9.36 4.85 7.70
CA HIS A 135 10.37 3.88 8.12
C HIS A 135 9.78 2.52 8.52
N GLN A 136 8.62 2.50 9.19
CA GLN A 136 7.88 1.27 9.46
C GLN A 136 7.51 0.54 8.15
N VAL A 137 7.00 1.27 7.15
CA VAL A 137 6.69 0.69 5.84
C VAL A 137 7.92 0.17 5.12
N TYR A 138 9.04 0.89 5.20
CA TYR A 138 10.30 0.42 4.63
C TYR A 138 10.74 -0.92 5.25
N LYS A 139 10.68 -1.04 6.58
CA LYS A 139 10.98 -2.30 7.29
C LYS A 139 10.05 -3.44 6.92
N ILE A 140 8.76 -3.17 6.75
CA ILE A 140 7.80 -4.16 6.23
C ILE A 140 8.26 -4.69 4.88
N LEU A 141 8.60 -3.79 3.96
CA LEU A 141 9.01 -4.17 2.61
C LEU A 141 10.37 -4.87 2.57
N GLN A 142 11.31 -4.49 3.45
CA GLN A 142 12.57 -5.24 3.64
C GLN A 142 12.30 -6.66 4.13
N CYS A 143 11.38 -6.84 5.08
CA CYS A 143 11.02 -8.17 5.55
C CYS A 143 10.37 -9.01 4.44
N VAL A 144 9.53 -8.42 3.58
CA VAL A 144 8.97 -9.11 2.42
C VAL A 144 10.08 -9.57 1.46
N GLU A 145 11.01 -8.68 1.10
CA GLU A 145 12.14 -9.02 0.22
C GLU A 145 13.04 -10.12 0.82
N SER A 146 13.38 -10.01 2.11
CA SER A 146 14.16 -11.03 2.83
C SER A 146 13.42 -12.36 2.90
N TYR A 147 12.12 -12.36 3.22
CA TYR A 147 11.31 -13.57 3.27
C TYR A 147 11.26 -14.28 1.92
N GLN A 148 11.07 -13.53 0.82
CA GLN A 148 11.09 -14.10 -0.53
C GLN A 148 12.46 -14.73 -0.84
N LYS A 149 13.56 -14.03 -0.52
CA LYS A 149 14.91 -14.53 -0.74
C LYS A 149 15.22 -15.80 0.08
N GLU A 150 14.89 -15.79 1.37
CA GLU A 150 15.12 -16.89 2.31
C GLU A 150 14.38 -18.17 1.89
N ASN A 151 13.20 -18.03 1.29
CA ASN A 151 12.35 -19.15 0.88
C ASN A 151 12.44 -19.44 -0.63
N ASN A 152 13.39 -18.82 -1.35
CA ASN A 152 13.58 -18.97 -2.80
C ASN A 152 12.28 -18.73 -3.61
N LEU A 153 11.47 -17.76 -3.17
CA LEU A 153 10.21 -17.42 -3.82
C LEU A 153 10.45 -16.52 -5.03
N ASN A 154 9.78 -16.85 -6.13
CA ASN A 154 9.73 -15.99 -7.31
C ASN A 154 8.92 -14.72 -7.03
N SER A 155 8.92 -13.78 -7.97
CA SER A 155 8.00 -12.64 -7.92
C SER A 155 6.56 -13.16 -7.79
N MET A 156 5.87 -12.76 -6.73
CA MET A 156 4.53 -13.26 -6.41
C MET A 156 3.61 -12.10 -5.98
N PRO A 157 2.28 -12.29 -6.03
CA PRO A 157 1.32 -11.29 -5.55
C PRO A 157 1.54 -10.94 -4.08
N ILE A 158 1.51 -9.65 -3.78
CA ILE A 158 1.61 -9.12 -2.42
C ILE A 158 0.38 -8.27 -2.12
N ILE A 159 -0.23 -8.53 -0.97
CA ILE A 159 -1.32 -7.75 -0.39
C ILE A 159 -0.80 -7.09 0.89
N LEU A 160 -0.85 -5.76 0.98
CA LEU A 160 -0.58 -5.05 2.23
C LEU A 160 -1.88 -4.45 2.74
N CYS A 161 -2.33 -4.85 3.92
CA CYS A 161 -3.54 -4.37 4.54
C CYS A 161 -3.25 -3.76 5.91
N GLY A 162 -4.15 -2.91 6.40
CA GLY A 162 -3.95 -2.31 7.70
C GLY A 162 -4.57 -0.94 7.88
N ASP A 163 -4.43 -0.42 9.10
CA ASP A 163 -4.54 1.00 9.40
C ASP A 163 -3.16 1.64 9.20
N TRP A 164 -3.03 2.43 8.14
CA TRP A 164 -1.77 3.07 7.75
C TRP A 164 -1.57 4.42 8.44
N ASN A 165 -2.57 4.91 9.17
CA ASN A 165 -2.51 6.17 9.89
C ASN A 165 -2.00 7.35 9.03
N GLY A 166 -2.30 7.31 7.73
CA GLY A 166 -1.84 8.27 6.73
C GLY A 166 -2.81 8.35 5.57
N SER A 167 -3.10 9.55 5.09
CA SER A 167 -4.04 9.77 3.98
C SER A 167 -3.43 9.48 2.60
N LYS A 168 -4.28 9.44 1.57
CA LYS A 168 -3.85 9.41 0.15
C LYS A 168 -2.86 10.51 -0.24
N ARG A 169 -2.90 11.67 0.43
CA ARG A 169 -1.99 12.79 0.17
C ARG A 169 -0.64 12.64 0.87
N GLY A 170 -0.51 11.68 1.79
CA GLY A 170 0.65 11.48 2.65
C GLY A 170 1.83 10.78 1.96
N HIS A 171 3.00 10.85 2.60
CA HIS A 171 4.25 10.29 2.08
C HIS A 171 4.23 8.75 1.98
N VAL A 172 3.57 8.08 2.94
CA VAL A 172 3.42 6.62 2.91
C VAL A 172 2.67 6.16 1.66
N TYR A 173 1.54 6.81 1.35
CA TYR A 173 0.76 6.51 0.15
C TYR A 173 1.61 6.72 -1.11
N LYS A 174 2.23 7.90 -1.25
CA LYS A 174 3.10 8.23 -2.40
C LYS A 174 4.26 7.24 -2.57
N PHE A 175 4.86 6.81 -1.47
CA PHE A 175 5.96 5.83 -1.47
C PHE A 175 5.51 4.45 -1.94
N LEU A 176 4.36 3.96 -1.49
CA LEU A 176 3.81 2.69 -1.99
C LEU A 176 3.44 2.78 -3.48
N ARG A 177 2.84 3.90 -3.91
CA ARG A 177 2.55 4.15 -5.32
C ARG A 177 3.80 4.14 -6.19
N SER A 178 4.90 4.75 -5.74
CA SER A 178 6.17 4.77 -6.50
C SER A 178 6.82 3.39 -6.64
N LEU A 179 6.49 2.46 -5.74
CA LEU A 179 6.90 1.06 -5.79
C LEU A 179 5.97 0.17 -6.64
N GLY A 180 4.91 0.74 -7.22
CA GLY A 180 3.96 0.03 -8.08
C GLY A 180 2.75 -0.56 -7.34
N PHE A 181 2.60 -0.32 -6.04
CA PHE A 181 1.38 -0.73 -5.34
C PHE A 181 0.18 0.09 -5.81
N VAL A 182 -0.97 -0.57 -5.91
CA VAL A 182 -2.26 0.05 -6.23
C VAL A 182 -3.23 -0.14 -5.07
N SER A 183 -4.05 0.88 -4.80
CA SER A 183 -5.14 0.77 -3.84
C SER A 183 -6.25 -0.10 -4.44
N SER A 184 -6.68 -1.13 -3.71
CA SER A 184 -7.81 -1.97 -4.12
C SER A 184 -9.11 -1.16 -4.20
N TYR A 185 -9.34 -0.24 -3.26
CA TYR A 185 -10.51 0.63 -3.25
C TYR A 185 -10.56 1.50 -4.49
N ASP A 186 -9.42 2.08 -4.89
CA ASP A 186 -9.35 2.93 -6.07
C ASP A 186 -9.54 2.14 -7.35
N THR A 187 -8.97 0.93 -7.40
CA THR A 187 -9.13 0.03 -8.53
C THR A 187 -10.60 -0.38 -8.70
N ALA A 188 -11.29 -0.70 -7.60
CA ALA A 188 -12.71 -1.10 -7.63
C ALA A 188 -13.64 0.05 -8.04
N HIS A 189 -13.33 1.28 -7.65
CA HIS A 189 -14.16 2.45 -7.93
C HIS A 189 -13.70 3.27 -9.14
N GLN A 190 -12.61 2.85 -9.80
CA GLN A 190 -11.95 3.61 -10.88
C GLN A 190 -11.57 5.03 -10.45
N TYR A 191 -11.10 5.17 -9.22
CA TYR A 191 -10.63 6.45 -8.67
C TYR A 191 -9.14 6.64 -8.93
N ASP A 192 -8.75 7.91 -8.93
CA ASP A 192 -7.35 8.32 -8.99
C ASP A 192 -6.92 9.07 -7.70
N ASP A 193 -5.74 9.67 -7.75
CA ASP A 193 -5.18 10.41 -6.63
C ASP A 193 -5.89 11.77 -6.40
N ALA A 194 -6.59 12.32 -7.40
CA ALA A 194 -7.40 13.54 -7.26
C ALA A 194 -8.67 13.28 -6.45
N ASP A 195 -9.17 12.04 -6.49
CA ASP A 195 -10.30 11.54 -5.73
C ASP A 195 -9.98 11.23 -4.25
N ALA A 196 -8.95 11.86 -3.69
CA ALA A 196 -8.50 11.62 -2.32
C ALA A 196 -9.60 11.82 -1.26
N HIS A 197 -10.53 12.74 -1.51
CA HIS A 197 -11.62 13.08 -0.62
C HIS A 197 -12.75 12.03 -0.57
N LYS A 198 -12.82 11.12 -1.56
CA LYS A 198 -13.84 10.07 -1.64
C LYS A 198 -13.51 8.85 -0.77
N TRP A 199 -12.26 8.72 -0.33
CA TRP A 199 -11.85 7.62 0.55
C TRP A 199 -12.15 7.96 2.02
N VAL A 200 -13.01 7.15 2.62
CA VAL A 200 -13.42 7.26 4.02
C VAL A 200 -13.40 5.88 4.63
N SER A 201 -12.60 5.71 5.69
CA SER A 201 -12.50 4.45 6.42
C SER A 201 -13.11 4.53 7.81
N HIS A 202 -13.01 5.67 8.50
CA HIS A 202 -13.69 5.86 9.78
C HIS A 202 -13.95 7.33 10.14
N ARG A 203 -14.80 7.53 11.16
CA ARG A 203 -14.99 8.81 11.83
C ARG A 203 -14.26 8.77 13.18
N ASN A 204 -13.33 9.70 13.41
CA ASN A 204 -12.55 9.70 14.64
C ASN A 204 -13.35 10.25 15.84
N HIS A 205 -12.77 10.21 17.04
CA HIS A 205 -13.40 10.68 18.29
C HIS A 205 -13.77 12.18 18.28
N ARG A 206 -13.17 12.97 17.39
CA ARG A 206 -13.50 14.40 17.19
C ARG A 206 -14.58 14.61 16.14
N GLY A 207 -15.13 13.54 15.57
CA GLY A 207 -16.13 13.60 14.53
C GLY A 207 -15.59 13.85 13.12
N ASN A 208 -14.27 13.89 12.93
CA ASN A 208 -13.66 14.08 11.61
C ASN A 208 -13.70 12.77 10.81
N ILE A 209 -13.98 12.89 9.52
CA ILE A 209 -13.96 11.77 8.58
C ILE A 209 -12.52 11.57 8.08
N CYS A 210 -12.03 10.34 8.11
CA CYS A 210 -10.65 9.99 7.76
C CYS A 210 -10.64 8.74 6.88
N GLY A 211 -9.76 8.73 5.86
CA GLY A 211 -9.45 7.56 5.05
C GLY A 211 -7.98 7.16 5.28
N VAL A 212 -7.76 6.23 6.21
CA VAL A 212 -6.42 5.82 6.65
C VAL A 212 -6.18 4.32 6.60
N ASP A 213 -7.26 3.53 6.50
CA ASP A 213 -7.18 2.11 6.22
C ASP A 213 -6.90 1.92 4.73
N PHE A 214 -6.06 0.96 4.35
CA PHE A 214 -5.83 0.65 2.94
C PHE A 214 -5.54 -0.83 2.76
N ILE A 215 -6.03 -1.36 1.65
CA ILE A 215 -5.60 -2.66 1.11
C ILE A 215 -4.88 -2.36 -0.22
N TRP A 216 -3.57 -2.54 -0.20
CA TRP A 216 -2.67 -2.36 -1.31
C TRP A 216 -2.41 -3.68 -2.02
N LEU A 217 -2.35 -3.63 -3.34
CA LEU A 217 -2.09 -4.77 -4.20
C LEU A 217 -0.83 -4.51 -5.01
N LEU A 218 0.06 -5.49 -5.07
CA LEU A 218 1.19 -5.50 -5.99
C LEU A 218 1.14 -6.76 -6.84
N ASN A 219 1.15 -6.54 -8.16
CA ASN A 219 1.20 -7.61 -9.14
C ASN A 219 2.68 -7.97 -9.43
N PRO A 220 3.04 -9.27 -9.43
CA PRO A 220 4.42 -9.72 -9.64
C PRO A 220 5.05 -9.30 -10.97
N ASN A 221 4.23 -8.99 -11.98
CA ASN A 221 4.70 -8.65 -13.32
C ASN A 221 4.82 -7.13 -13.56
N SER A 222 4.55 -6.32 -12.53
CA SER A 222 4.66 -4.87 -12.63
C SER A 222 6.12 -4.43 -12.52
N TYR A 223 6.53 -3.46 -13.35
CA TYR A 223 7.81 -2.79 -13.20
C TYR A 223 7.94 -2.24 -11.77
N ARG A 224 9.07 -2.56 -11.12
CA ARG A 224 9.37 -2.13 -9.75
C ARG A 224 10.62 -1.27 -9.74
N LYS A 225 10.51 -0.11 -9.11
CA LYS A 225 11.67 0.68 -8.70
C LYS A 225 12.33 0.02 -7.48
N PHE A 226 13.67 -0.03 -7.44
CA PHE A 226 14.38 -0.61 -6.31
C PHE A 226 13.95 0.03 -4.98
N LEU A 227 13.74 -0.81 -3.95
CA LEU A 227 13.24 -0.37 -2.65
C LEU A 227 14.15 0.68 -2.02
N ARG A 228 15.47 0.44 -2.03
CA ARG A 228 16.46 1.38 -1.50
C ARG A 228 16.42 2.74 -2.21
N THR A 229 16.34 2.75 -3.54
CA THR A 229 16.26 3.99 -4.33
C THR A 229 14.99 4.77 -4.02
N SER A 230 13.85 4.08 -4.00
CA SER A 230 12.54 4.70 -3.71
C SER A 230 12.47 5.24 -2.28
N TRP A 231 13.09 4.53 -1.33
CA TRP A 231 13.20 4.97 0.06
C TRP A 231 14.01 6.25 0.17
N THR A 232 15.21 6.26 -0.41
CA THR A 232 16.09 7.44 -0.43
C THR A 232 15.34 8.63 -1.00
N GLU A 233 14.68 8.49 -2.15
CA GLU A 233 13.90 9.58 -2.74
C GLU A 233 12.74 10.07 -1.87
N ALA A 234 12.02 9.16 -1.22
CA ALA A 234 10.92 9.52 -0.34
C ALA A 234 11.41 10.31 0.89
N VAL A 235 12.51 9.87 1.51
CA VAL A 235 13.14 10.56 2.64
C VAL A 235 13.69 11.92 2.22
N PHE A 236 14.42 11.99 1.11
CA PHE A 236 14.92 13.28 0.58
C PHE A 236 13.78 14.23 0.21
N GLY A 237 12.69 13.73 -0.37
CA GLY A 237 11.48 14.51 -0.65
C GLY A 237 10.86 15.08 0.62
N MET A 238 10.80 14.29 1.70
CA MET A 238 10.35 14.77 3.02
C MET A 238 11.26 15.86 3.59
N PHE A 239 12.58 15.69 3.52
CA PHE A 239 13.53 16.71 3.98
C PHE A 239 13.37 18.02 3.20
N LYS A 240 13.29 17.96 1.87
CA LYS A 240 13.05 19.15 1.03
C LYS A 240 11.76 19.88 1.44
N TYR A 241 10.69 19.14 1.69
CA TYR A 241 9.43 19.71 2.15
C TYR A 241 9.56 20.44 3.49
N LEU A 242 10.20 19.81 4.47
CA LEU A 242 10.40 20.40 5.79
C LEU A 242 11.27 21.67 5.72
N LEU A 243 12.32 21.67 4.89
CA LEU A 243 13.19 22.83 4.70
C LEU A 243 12.48 24.00 4.02
N ARG A 244 11.66 23.74 2.99
CA ARG A 244 10.81 24.76 2.37
C ARG A 244 9.83 25.37 3.37
N ARG A 245 9.22 24.54 4.23
CA ARG A 245 8.32 25.01 5.30
C ARG A 245 9.01 25.84 6.36
N ALA A 246 10.29 25.56 6.64
CA ALA A 246 11.09 26.30 7.59
C ALA A 246 11.65 27.62 6.99
N SER A 247 11.21 28.03 5.79
CA SER A 247 11.66 29.23 5.09
C SER A 247 13.16 29.26 4.78
N MET A 248 13.83 28.10 4.75
CA MET A 248 15.20 28.02 4.25
C MET A 248 15.17 27.93 2.72
N THR A 249 15.98 28.74 2.05
CA THR A 249 16.17 28.59 0.60
C THR A 249 16.82 27.22 0.32
N GLU A 250 16.40 26.53 -0.74
CA GLU A 250 17.00 25.22 -1.10
C GLU A 250 18.52 25.30 -1.32
N HIS A 251 19.02 26.48 -1.67
CA HIS A 251 20.44 26.72 -1.90
C HIS A 251 21.24 26.73 -0.59
N ASP A 252 20.68 27.31 0.47
CA ASP A 252 21.36 27.42 1.77
C ASP A 252 21.25 26.13 2.59
N ALA A 253 20.11 25.45 2.55
CA ALA A 253 19.84 24.28 3.40
C ALA A 253 20.61 23.00 3.01
N PHE A 254 20.96 22.86 1.73
CA PHE A 254 21.64 21.67 1.19
C PHE A 254 23.10 21.91 0.79
N SER A 255 23.63 23.12 1.04
CA SER A 255 25.04 23.47 0.80
C SER A 255 25.99 22.52 1.54
N PHE A 256 25.63 22.08 2.76
CA PHE A 256 26.36 21.07 3.53
C PHE A 256 26.36 19.67 2.88
N LEU A 257 25.29 19.29 2.19
CA LEU A 257 25.17 17.98 1.51
C LEU A 257 25.85 17.95 0.14
N LYS A 258 26.11 19.11 -0.46
CA LYS A 258 26.84 19.25 -1.73
C LYS A 258 28.36 19.14 -1.59
N ALA A 259 28.90 19.23 -0.36
CA ALA A 259 30.34 19.28 -0.15
C ALA A 259 31.08 17.97 -0.52
N ASP A 260 30.38 16.83 -0.65
CA ASP A 260 31.02 15.52 -0.87
C ASP A 260 30.45 14.67 -2.02
N ILE A 261 29.63 15.21 -2.92
CA ILE A 261 29.11 14.45 -4.06
C ILE A 261 29.63 15.06 -5.37
N ASN A 262 30.90 14.77 -5.67
CA ASN A 262 31.43 14.87 -7.03
C ASN A 262 30.88 13.70 -7.86
N SER A 263 29.69 13.87 -8.45
CA SER A 263 29.28 13.32 -9.76
C SER A 263 27.75 13.39 -9.92
N ASP A 264 27.37 14.01 -11.04
CA ASP A 264 26.12 13.90 -11.79
C ASP A 264 24.89 14.64 -11.24
N CYS A 265 24.74 15.86 -11.76
CA CYS A 265 23.61 16.75 -11.59
C CYS A 265 22.31 16.12 -12.09
N ILE A 266 21.41 15.75 -11.16
CA ILE A 266 20.02 15.40 -11.51
C ILE A 266 19.15 16.66 -11.42
N ASN A 267 18.67 17.14 -12.56
CA ASN A 267 17.67 18.22 -12.64
C ASN A 267 16.32 17.71 -12.13
N TYR A 268 15.70 18.43 -11.19
CA TYR A 268 14.36 18.12 -10.68
C TYR A 268 13.43 19.32 -10.79
N ALA A 269 12.27 19.10 -11.42
CA ALA A 269 11.16 20.04 -11.45
C ALA A 269 10.42 20.05 -10.11
N ALA A 270 10.12 21.24 -9.59
CA ALA A 270 9.34 21.43 -8.38
C ALA A 270 7.88 21.00 -8.60
N THR A 271 7.37 20.10 -7.75
CA THR A 271 5.93 19.83 -7.65
C THR A 271 5.46 20.17 -6.24
N ASP A 272 4.28 20.78 -6.18
CA ASP A 272 3.68 21.37 -4.98
C ASP A 272 3.29 20.31 -3.95
N LEU A 273 3.68 20.54 -2.70
CA LEU A 273 3.35 19.70 -1.54
C LEU A 273 2.45 20.49 -0.59
N GLU A 274 1.15 20.20 -0.64
CA GLU A 274 0.14 20.69 0.32
C GLU A 274 0.19 19.85 1.63
N PRO A 275 -0.08 20.45 2.80
CA PRO A 275 0.09 19.81 4.11
C PRO A 275 -0.89 18.66 4.37
N CYS A 276 -0.37 17.60 4.99
CA CYS A 276 -1.16 16.54 5.60
C CYS A 276 -1.53 16.97 7.04
N SER A 277 -2.66 17.68 7.21
CA SER A 277 -3.18 18.02 8.54
C SER A 277 -4.34 17.11 8.93
N ILE A 278 -4.07 16.12 9.78
CA ILE A 278 -5.05 15.76 10.80
C ILE A 278 -4.70 16.68 11.97
N ARG A 279 -5.44 17.79 12.13
CA ARG A 279 -5.17 18.76 13.21
C ARG A 279 -5.37 18.08 14.56
N ALA A 280 -4.28 17.76 15.24
CA ALA A 280 -4.23 17.62 16.69
C ALA A 280 -3.95 19.01 17.27
N THR A 281 -4.99 19.83 17.43
CA THR A 281 -4.91 20.95 18.39
C THR A 281 -5.24 20.41 19.77
N ARG A 282 -4.41 20.83 20.73
CA ARG A 282 -4.38 20.44 22.15
C ARG A 282 -5.76 20.42 22.79
#